data_AF-A0AAJ5CGQ5-F1
#
_entry.id   AF-A0AAJ5CGQ5-F1
#
_cell.length_a   1.000
_cell.length_b   1.000
_cell.length_c   1.000
_cell.angle_alpha   90.00
_cell.angle_beta   90.00
_cell.angle_gamma   90.00
#
_symmetry.space_group_name_H-M   'P 1'
#
loop_
_entity.id
_entity.type
_entity.pdbx_description
1 polymer ?
#
loop_
_entity_poly.entity_id
_entity_poly.type
_entity_poly.pdbx_seq_one_letter_code
_entity_poly.pdbx_strand_id
1 'polypeptide(L)'
;MAITAREIGIRFAPPRTDERRNAIKAQISAKAEELARLIHELVPASREESEAIYGVEAAVQWAHCGVDRRLVLPGELRPLAPTVPAPAGPPAAERLGGA
;
A
#
# COMPACT_ATOMS: atom_id res chain seq x y z
N MET A 1 3.44 -15.60 -18.73
CA MET A 1 4.79 -15.10 -19.10
C MET A 1 5.67 -15.23 -17.87
N ALA A 2 6.91 -15.66 -18.03
CA ALA A 2 7.86 -15.76 -16.91
C ALA A 2 8.29 -14.35 -16.48
N ILE A 3 8.26 -14.05 -15.18
CA ILE A 3 8.70 -12.77 -14.63
C ILE A 3 10.23 -12.71 -14.71
N THR A 4 10.75 -11.63 -15.30
CA THR A 4 12.20 -11.38 -15.42
C THR A 4 12.65 -10.29 -14.47
N ALA A 5 13.94 -10.29 -14.09
CA ALA A 5 14.54 -9.22 -13.28
C ALA A 5 14.36 -7.82 -13.89
N ARG A 6 14.34 -7.74 -15.24
CA ARG A 6 14.04 -6.50 -15.97
C ARG A 6 12.60 -6.04 -15.77
N GLU A 7 11.63 -6.95 -15.80
CA GLU A 7 10.23 -6.61 -15.55
C GLU A 7 10.01 -6.13 -14.12
N ILE A 8 10.69 -6.73 -13.13
CA ILE A 8 10.64 -6.28 -11.74
C ILE A 8 11.02 -4.78 -11.65
N GLY A 9 12.13 -4.38 -12.27
CA GLY A 9 12.56 -2.98 -12.29
C GLY A 9 11.56 -2.02 -12.95
N ILE A 10 10.83 -2.48 -13.98
CA ILE A 10 9.78 -1.68 -14.62
C ILE A 10 8.55 -1.55 -13.71
N ARG A 11 8.13 -2.64 -13.07
CA ARG A 11 6.91 -2.67 -12.25
C ARG A 11 7.02 -1.86 -10.98
N PHE A 12 8.21 -1.77 -10.40
CA PHE A 12 8.45 -1.00 -9.18
C PHE A 12 9.00 0.40 -9.42
N ALA A 13 9.13 0.85 -10.68
CA ALA A 13 9.61 2.20 -10.98
C ALA A 13 8.76 3.27 -10.26
N PRO A 14 9.37 4.22 -9.54
CA PRO A 14 8.61 5.22 -8.80
C PRO A 14 7.86 6.17 -9.76
N PRO A 15 6.62 6.57 -9.42
CA PRO A 15 5.87 7.53 -10.21
C PRO A 15 6.48 8.93 -10.06
N ARG A 16 6.41 9.72 -11.13
CA ARG A 16 6.89 11.11 -11.15
C ARG A 16 5.81 12.04 -10.58
N THR A 17 6.01 12.51 -9.36
CA THR A 17 5.18 13.48 -8.60
C THR A 17 6.05 14.67 -8.10
N ASP A 18 5.62 15.41 -7.06
CA ASP A 18 6.42 16.46 -6.40
C ASP A 18 7.75 15.92 -5.82
N GLU A 19 8.82 16.73 -5.76
CA GLU A 19 10.17 16.30 -5.38
C GLU A 19 10.24 15.58 -4.02
N ARG A 20 9.50 16.05 -3.00
CA ARG A 20 9.50 15.39 -1.68
C ARG A 20 8.70 14.10 -1.67
N ARG A 21 7.54 14.07 -2.33
CA ARG A 21 6.74 12.84 -2.48
C ARG A 21 7.50 11.81 -3.32
N ASN A 22 8.27 12.27 -4.31
CA ASN A 22 9.14 11.42 -5.13
C ASN A 22 10.22 10.74 -4.30
N ALA A 23 10.90 11.47 -3.40
CA ALA A 23 11.94 10.85 -2.58
C ALA A 23 11.39 9.70 -1.74
N ILE A 24 10.22 9.88 -1.09
CA ILE A 24 9.60 8.83 -0.28
C ILE A 24 9.11 7.68 -1.15
N LYS A 25 8.41 7.98 -2.26
CA LYS A 25 7.92 6.95 -3.18
C LYS A 25 9.06 6.16 -3.84
N ALA A 26 10.18 6.82 -4.14
CA ALA A 26 11.40 6.18 -4.64
C ALA A 26 12.01 5.24 -3.62
N GLN A 27 12.06 5.61 -2.34
CA GLN A 27 12.53 4.70 -1.28
C GLN A 27 11.62 3.47 -1.14
N ILE A 28 10.30 3.65 -1.17
CA ILE A 28 9.32 2.55 -1.13
C ILE A 28 9.54 1.61 -2.33
N SER A 29 9.62 2.18 -3.52
CA SER A 29 9.87 1.46 -4.77
C SER A 29 11.17 0.66 -4.75
N ALA A 30 12.27 1.26 -4.30
CA ALA A 30 13.57 0.60 -4.23
C ALA A 30 13.55 -0.60 -3.28
N LYS A 31 12.90 -0.47 -2.10
CA LYS A 31 12.78 -1.57 -1.14
C LYS A 31 11.88 -2.69 -1.65
N ALA A 32 10.81 -2.35 -2.37
CA ALA A 32 9.95 -3.34 -3.00
C ALA A 32 10.68 -4.11 -4.11
N GLU A 33 11.50 -3.41 -4.91
CA GLU A 33 12.35 -4.04 -5.91
C GLU A 33 13.37 -5.00 -5.28
N GLU A 34 14.06 -4.59 -4.20
CA GLU A 34 14.97 -5.46 -3.45
C GLU A 34 14.27 -6.75 -2.98
N LEU A 35 13.07 -6.62 -2.39
CA LEU A 35 12.29 -7.76 -1.92
C LEU A 35 11.82 -8.66 -3.07
N ALA A 36 11.33 -8.09 -4.17
CA ALA A 36 10.87 -8.84 -5.33
C ALA A 36 12.02 -9.64 -5.99
N ARG A 37 13.23 -9.08 -6.03
CA ARG A 37 14.43 -9.80 -6.49
C ARG A 37 14.76 -11.00 -5.58
N LEU A 38 14.69 -10.82 -4.27
CA LEU A 38 14.91 -11.92 -3.32
C LEU A 38 13.86 -13.03 -3.46
N ILE A 39 12.58 -12.67 -3.66
CA ILE A 39 11.51 -13.63 -3.94
C ILE A 39 11.80 -14.42 -5.22
N HIS A 40 12.17 -13.73 -6.30
CA HIS A 40 12.52 -14.35 -7.58
C HIS A 40 13.69 -15.34 -7.45
N GLU A 41 14.70 -15.01 -6.63
CA GLU A 41 15.84 -15.89 -6.37
C GLU A 41 15.46 -17.15 -5.57
N LEU A 42 14.59 -17.01 -4.57
CA LEU A 42 14.29 -18.09 -3.62
C LEU A 42 13.25 -19.09 -4.13
N VAL A 43 12.28 -18.66 -4.95
CA VAL A 43 11.16 -19.51 -5.41
C VAL A 43 10.90 -19.38 -6.92
N PRO A 44 11.91 -19.50 -7.78
CA PRO A 44 11.79 -19.16 -9.21
C PRO A 44 10.76 -20.01 -9.96
N ALA A 45 10.05 -19.38 -10.90
CA ALA A 45 9.06 -19.95 -11.80
C ALA A 45 7.89 -20.69 -11.10
N SER A 46 7.61 -20.32 -9.85
CA SER A 46 6.57 -20.93 -9.03
C SER A 46 5.29 -20.09 -8.99
N ARG A 47 4.21 -20.68 -8.49
CA ARG A 47 2.98 -19.93 -8.22
C ARG A 47 3.19 -18.96 -7.06
N GLU A 48 3.92 -19.41 -6.05
CA GLU A 48 4.27 -18.65 -4.84
C GLU A 48 5.04 -17.37 -5.19
N GLU A 49 5.97 -17.42 -6.15
CA GLU A 49 6.66 -16.25 -6.68
C GLU A 49 5.66 -15.24 -7.26
N SER A 50 4.78 -15.71 -8.13
CA SER A 50 3.81 -14.85 -8.83
C SER A 50 2.87 -14.16 -7.83
N GLU A 51 2.34 -14.90 -6.86
CA GLU A 51 1.45 -14.37 -5.82
C GLU A 51 2.18 -13.40 -4.89
N ALA A 52 3.43 -13.71 -4.50
CA ALA A 52 4.21 -12.86 -3.62
C ALA A 52 4.60 -11.53 -4.30
N ILE A 53 5.07 -11.57 -5.55
CA ILE A 53 5.39 -10.36 -6.32
C ILE A 53 4.12 -9.51 -6.52
N TYR A 54 2.98 -10.13 -6.85
CA TYR A 54 1.70 -9.42 -6.94
C TYR A 54 1.30 -8.74 -5.62
N GLY A 55 1.47 -9.43 -4.49
CA GLY A 55 1.24 -8.85 -3.17
C GLY A 55 2.13 -7.62 -2.88
N VAL A 56 3.40 -7.68 -3.30
CA VAL A 56 4.34 -6.55 -3.16
C VAL A 56 3.90 -5.37 -4.04
N GLU A 57 3.49 -5.61 -5.29
CA GLU A 57 2.96 -4.58 -6.19
C GLU A 57 1.75 -3.86 -5.58
N ALA A 58 0.79 -4.62 -5.06
CA ALA A 58 -0.40 -4.06 -4.40
C ALA A 58 -0.02 -3.22 -3.17
N ALA A 59 0.92 -3.70 -2.35
CA ALA A 59 1.39 -2.97 -1.17
C ALA A 59 2.04 -1.62 -1.54
N VAL A 60 2.88 -1.61 -2.58
CA VAL A 60 3.51 -0.38 -3.10
C VAL A 60 2.48 0.61 -3.60
N GLN A 61 1.49 0.15 -4.37
CA GLN A 61 0.42 1.00 -4.87
C GLN A 61 -0.34 1.68 -3.71
N TRP A 62 -0.73 0.92 -2.69
CA TRP A 62 -1.42 1.47 -1.53
C TRP A 62 -0.56 2.42 -0.71
N ALA A 63 0.75 2.13 -0.58
CA ALA A 63 1.69 3.00 0.11
C ALA A 63 1.86 4.33 -0.64
N HIS A 64 2.00 4.31 -1.97
CA HIS A 64 2.05 5.52 -2.80
C HIS A 64 0.78 6.37 -2.66
N CYS A 65 -0.40 5.73 -2.75
CA CYS A 65 -1.69 6.39 -2.49
C CYS A 65 -1.78 6.96 -1.06
N GLY A 66 -1.15 6.31 -0.09
CA GLY A 66 -1.03 6.80 1.29
C GLY A 66 -0.17 8.05 1.38
N VAL A 67 1.00 8.05 0.74
CA VAL A 67 1.89 9.22 0.64
C VAL A 67 1.17 10.41 0.00
N ASP A 68 0.46 10.19 -1.11
CA ASP A 68 -0.28 11.26 -1.79
C ASP A 68 -1.38 11.86 -0.92
N ARG A 69 -2.10 11.03 -0.16
CA ARG A 69 -3.23 11.48 0.68
C ARG A 69 -2.81 12.04 2.02
N ARG A 70 -1.70 11.58 2.60
CA ARG A 70 -1.37 11.82 4.02
C ARG A 70 -0.05 12.55 4.25
N LEU A 71 0.82 12.68 3.25
CA LEU A 71 2.04 13.47 3.40
C LEU A 71 1.69 14.96 3.36
N VAL A 72 1.76 15.56 4.55
CA VAL A 72 1.65 17.00 4.76
C VAL A 72 3.08 17.54 4.73
N LEU A 73 3.39 18.39 3.75
CA LEU A 73 4.70 19.01 3.67
C LEU A 73 4.85 20.10 4.76
N PRO A 74 6.07 20.41 5.23
CA PRO A 74 6.31 21.54 6.13
C PRO A 74 5.65 22.82 5.61
N GLY A 75 4.72 23.39 6.39
CA GLY A 75 3.93 24.58 6.03
C GLY A 75 2.54 24.29 5.48
N GLU A 76 2.19 23.04 5.18
CA GLU A 76 0.84 22.65 4.79
C GLU A 76 -0.02 22.34 6.03
N LEU A 77 -1.28 22.81 6.02
CA LEU A 77 -2.27 22.38 7.01
C LEU A 77 -2.86 21.05 6.57
N ARG A 78 -2.85 20.06 7.48
CA ARG A 78 -3.57 18.81 7.26
C ARG A 78 -5.08 19.13 7.18
N PRO A 79 -5.81 18.66 6.16
CA PRO A 79 -7.25 18.59 6.26
C PRO A 79 -7.56 17.70 7.48
N LEU A 80 -8.23 18.25 8.50
CA LEU A 80 -8.81 17.44 9.57
C LEU A 80 -9.63 16.36 8.87
N ALA A 81 -9.29 15.09 9.11
CA ALA A 81 -10.09 14.00 8.58
C ALA A 81 -11.56 14.27 8.95
N PRO A 82 -12.55 13.99 8.07
CA PRO A 82 -13.93 14.07 8.49
C PRO A 82 -14.07 13.21 9.73
N THR A 83 -14.50 13.82 10.84
CA THR A 83 -14.85 13.10 12.05
C THR A 83 -15.99 12.18 11.67
N VAL A 84 -15.69 10.93 11.30
CA VAL A 84 -16.72 9.92 11.13
C VAL A 84 -17.31 9.76 12.51
N PRO A 85 -18.58 10.14 12.76
CA PRO A 85 -19.19 9.87 14.05
C PRO A 85 -19.12 8.36 14.26
N ALA A 86 -18.69 7.94 15.46
CA ALA A 86 -18.62 6.53 15.81
C ALA A 86 -19.94 5.85 15.42
N PRO A 87 -19.92 4.65 14.81
CA PRO A 87 -21.15 3.97 14.45
C PRO A 87 -22.01 3.89 15.71
N ALA A 88 -23.24 4.39 15.62
CA ALA A 88 -24.23 4.24 16.69
C ALA A 88 -24.26 2.75 17.04
N GLY A 89 -24.01 2.44 18.32
CA GLY A 89 -23.94 1.07 18.80
C GLY A 89 -25.17 0.26 18.39
N PRO A 90 -25.10 -1.08 18.45
CA PRO A 90 -26.21 -1.93 18.06
C PRO A 90 -27.49 -1.49 18.79
N PRO A 91 -28.67 -1.53 18.14
CA PRO A 91 -29.92 -1.20 18.79
C PRO A 91 -30.05 -2.07 20.04
N ALA A 92 -30.34 -1.43 21.17
CA ALA A 92 -30.52 -2.12 22.44
C ALA A 92 -31.49 -3.27 22.22
N ALA A 93 -31.04 -4.50 22.45
CA ALA A 93 -31.91 -5.66 22.46
C ALA A 93 -33.07 -5.35 23.42
N GLU A 94 -34.29 -5.21 22.87
CA GLU A 94 -35.49 -5.17 23.68
C GLU A 94 -35.47 -6.41 24.57
N ARG A 95 -35.36 -6.16 25.87
CA ARG A 95 -35.44 -7.20 26.87
C ARG A 95 -36.85 -7.78 26.77
N LEU A 96 -36.98 -8.95 26.16
CA LEU A 96 -38.14 -9.81 26.36
C LEU A 96 -38.19 -10.16 27.84
N GLY A 97 -39.05 -9.45 28.57
CA GLY A 97 -39.28 -9.62 29.98
C GLY A 97 -40.74 -9.35 30.32
N GLY A 98 -41.53 -10.43 30.38
CA GLY A 98 -42.58 -10.64 31.37
C GLY A 98 -43.87 -9.83 31.28
N ALA A 99 -44.93 -10.50 30.84
CA ALA A 99 -46.17 -10.67 31.61
C ALA A 99 -46.93 -11.91 31.08
#